data_AF-A0AA35L596-F1
#
_entry.id   AF-A0AA35L596-F1
#
_cell.length_a   1.000
_cell.length_b   1.000
_cell.length_c   1.000
_cell.angle_alpha   90.00
_cell.angle_beta   90.00
_cell.angle_gamma   90.00
#
_symmetry.space_group_name_H-M   'P 1'
#
loop_
_entity.id
_entity.type
_entity.pdbx_description
1 polymer ?
#
loop_
_entity_poly.entity_id
_entity_poly.type
_entity_poly.pdbx_seq_one_letter_code
_entity_poly.pdbx_strand_id
1 'polypeptide(L)'
;MSSFDVLTFPVVVANSRQRIACTRNQSRTGEYVFRGKKELARSHVDSRPPEAKTHLYFKVSKIQDAQKKIGLIERENKTLSTRLAHIYRGTGLVDCWNPYQKKSSQRQKQNIELVRITVENQGILKRIRERKPTYDRKQSEIDWENSRKYLRTSTRFLISNHEKLGAVRNSKPFGPVRSSTAS
;
A
#
# COMPACT_ATOMS: atom_id res chain seq x y z
N MET A 1 -26.91 36.08 -21.21
CA MET A 1 -26.52 36.09 -19.79
C MET A 1 -27.74 35.65 -19.00
N SER A 2 -27.84 34.35 -18.71
CA SER A 2 -29.01 33.72 -18.08
C SER A 2 -29.08 34.09 -16.59
N SER A 3 -30.17 34.75 -16.19
CA SER A 3 -30.48 35.05 -14.79
C SER A 3 -30.69 33.73 -14.04
N PHE A 4 -29.72 33.31 -13.24
CA PHE A 4 -29.90 32.19 -12.32
C PHE A 4 -30.65 32.71 -11.10
N ASP A 5 -31.95 32.38 -11.02
CA ASP A 5 -32.74 32.58 -9.82
C ASP A 5 -32.25 31.60 -8.75
N VAL A 6 -31.39 32.10 -7.87
CA VAL A 6 -30.93 31.34 -6.70
C VAL A 6 -32.07 31.30 -5.69
N LEU A 7 -32.83 30.21 -5.69
CA LEU A 7 -33.74 29.87 -4.60
C LEU A 7 -32.91 29.55 -3.34
N THR A 8 -32.53 30.58 -2.59
CA THR A 8 -31.90 30.42 -1.28
C THR A 8 -32.98 30.07 -0.26
N PHE A 9 -33.05 28.79 0.12
CA PHE A 9 -33.81 28.37 1.28
C PHE A 9 -33.18 28.95 2.55
N PRO A 10 -33.96 29.45 3.53
CA PRO A 10 -33.41 29.96 4.77
C PRO A 10 -32.73 28.82 5.52
N VAL A 11 -31.40 28.82 5.52
CA VAL A 11 -30.60 27.96 6.39
C VAL A 11 -30.82 28.44 7.82
N VAL A 12 -31.69 27.74 8.55
CA VAL A 12 -31.81 27.93 10.00
C VAL A 12 -30.54 27.36 10.62
N VAL A 13 -29.50 28.19 10.72
CA VAL A 13 -28.38 27.96 11.62
C VAL A 13 -28.94 28.07 13.02
N ALA A 14 -29.36 26.94 13.58
CA ALA A 14 -29.57 26.85 15.01
C ALA A 14 -28.21 27.14 15.66
N ASN A 15 -28.02 28.38 16.10
CA ASN A 15 -26.92 28.73 16.98
C ASN A 15 -27.00 27.73 18.15
N SER A 16 -26.02 26.84 18.23
CA SER A 16 -25.89 25.74 19.19
C SER A 16 -25.71 26.21 20.65
N ARG A 17 -26.13 27.44 20.94
CA ARG A 17 -26.03 28.11 22.24
C ARG A 17 -27.34 28.71 22.73
N GLN A 18 -28.45 28.56 21.99
CA GLN A 18 -29.76 28.81 22.59
C GLN A 18 -30.26 27.51 23.21
N ARG A 19 -29.87 27.26 24.47
CA ARG A 19 -30.71 26.46 25.35
C ARG A 19 -32.06 27.14 25.33
N ILE A 20 -33.04 26.54 24.66
CA ILE A 20 -34.44 26.86 24.91
C ILE A 20 -34.63 26.45 26.38
N ALA A 21 -34.54 27.43 27.28
CA ALA A 21 -35.02 27.24 28.63
C ALA A 21 -36.51 26.94 28.47
N CYS A 22 -36.88 25.67 28.61
CA CYS A 22 -38.26 25.32 28.88
C CYS A 22 -38.59 25.99 30.21
N THR A 23 -39.24 27.16 30.15
CA THR A 23 -39.97 27.68 31.30
C THR A 23 -40.99 26.59 31.62
N ARG A 24 -40.70 25.82 32.66
CA ARG A 24 -41.63 24.87 33.25
C ARG A 24 -42.81 25.71 33.71
N ASN A 25 -43.81 25.86 32.85
CA ASN A 25 -45.07 26.46 33.24
C ASN A 25 -45.65 25.53 34.30
N GLN A 26 -45.49 25.96 35.55
CA GLN A 26 -46.08 25.35 36.72
C GLN A 26 -47.58 25.51 36.50
N SER A 27 -48.23 24.49 35.94
CA SER A 27 -49.68 24.43 35.86
C SER A 27 -50.19 24.42 37.30
N ARG A 28 -50.58 25.60 37.77
CA ARG A 28 -51.24 25.87 39.03
C ARG A 28 -52.37 24.87 39.21
N THR A 29 -52.25 24.07 40.26
CA THR A 29 -53.35 23.40 40.95
C THR A 29 -54.48 24.41 41.17
N GLY A 30 -55.70 23.98 40.91
CA GLY A 30 -56.87 24.85 40.89
C GLY A 30 -57.13 25.55 42.21
N GLU A 31 -57.19 26.87 42.17
CA GLU A 31 -57.98 27.68 43.10
C GLU A 31 -58.82 28.65 42.27
N TYR A 32 -60.11 28.33 42.17
CA TYR A 32 -61.11 29.20 41.57
C TYR A 32 -61.53 30.23 42.61
N VAL A 33 -60.90 31.41 42.59
CA VAL A 33 -61.37 32.57 43.35
C VAL A 33 -62.21 33.44 42.43
N PHE A 34 -63.52 33.21 42.42
CA PHE A 34 -64.50 34.13 41.85
C PHE A 34 -64.78 35.24 42.84
N ARG A 35 -64.20 36.43 42.63
CA ARG A 35 -64.66 37.70 43.22
C ARG A 35 -64.23 38.89 42.36
N GLY A 36 -65.11 39.33 41.47
CA GLY A 36 -64.96 40.59 40.74
C GLY A 36 -66.22 40.82 39.91
N LYS A 37 -66.81 42.00 40.00
CA LYS A 37 -68.09 42.37 39.39
C LYS A 37 -68.15 41.89 37.93
N LYS A 38 -69.25 41.24 37.54
CA LYS A 38 -69.54 40.88 36.14
C LYS A 38 -69.79 42.18 35.37
N GLU A 39 -68.73 42.88 34.99
CA GLU A 39 -68.82 43.86 33.91
C GLU A 39 -69.38 43.12 32.70
N LEU A 40 -70.41 43.71 32.11
CA LEU A 40 -71.20 43.17 31.00
C LEU A 40 -70.28 42.43 30.03
N ALA A 41 -70.43 41.10 29.94
CA ALA A 41 -69.66 40.27 29.04
C ALA A 41 -69.86 40.78 27.61
N ARG A 42 -68.88 41.52 27.09
CA ARG A 42 -68.89 41.96 25.69
C ARG A 42 -68.84 40.69 24.85
N SER A 43 -69.78 40.53 23.93
CA SER A 43 -69.74 39.47 22.92
C SER A 43 -68.56 39.72 21.99
N HIS A 44 -67.38 39.26 22.40
CA HIS A 44 -66.18 39.31 21.58
C HIS A 44 -65.99 37.95 20.92
N VAL A 45 -66.24 37.90 19.62
CA VAL A 45 -65.95 36.72 18.80
C VAL A 45 -64.47 36.75 18.48
N ASP A 46 -63.74 35.72 18.91
CA ASP A 46 -62.34 35.55 18.50
C ASP A 46 -62.31 35.34 16.98
N SER A 47 -61.79 36.32 16.27
CA SER A 47 -61.64 36.34 14.82
C SER A 47 -60.19 36.11 14.39
N ARG A 48 -59.31 35.74 15.32
CA ARG A 48 -57.90 35.48 15.00
C ARG A 48 -57.80 34.19 14.19
N PRO A 49 -56.94 34.17 13.16
CA PRO A 49 -56.66 32.94 12.45
C PRO A 49 -56.06 31.91 13.44
N PRO A 50 -56.39 30.61 13.29
CA PRO A 50 -55.84 29.58 14.15
C PRO A 50 -54.31 29.55 14.02
N GLU A 51 -53.64 29.33 15.15
CA GLU A 51 -52.18 29.26 15.18
C GLU A 51 -51.67 28.13 14.26
N ALA A 52 -50.82 28.50 13.30
CA ALA A 52 -50.21 27.55 12.40
C ALA A 52 -49.24 26.63 13.17
N LYS A 53 -49.67 25.41 13.43
CA LYS A 53 -48.85 24.40 14.09
C LYS A 53 -47.71 23.94 13.17
N THR A 54 -46.50 24.40 13.44
CA THR A 54 -45.30 24.12 12.64
C THR A 54 -45.04 22.62 12.40
N HIS A 55 -45.35 21.76 13.38
CA HIS A 55 -45.18 20.30 13.28
C HIS A 55 -46.14 19.61 12.29
N LEU A 56 -47.21 20.28 11.85
CA LEU A 56 -48.11 19.76 10.81
C LEU A 56 -47.49 19.90 9.41
N TYR A 57 -46.73 20.99 9.19
CA TYR A 57 -46.11 21.30 7.91
C TYR A 57 -44.69 20.74 7.81
N PHE A 58 -43.96 20.66 8.93
CA PHE A 58 -42.58 20.21 8.97
C PHE A 58 -42.39 18.97 9.84
N LYS A 59 -41.76 17.96 9.26
CA LYS A 59 -41.29 16.78 9.99
C LYS A 59 -39.96 17.10 10.69
N VAL A 60 -40.04 17.77 11.83
CA VAL A 60 -38.88 18.28 12.60
C VAL A 60 -37.81 17.22 12.85
N SER A 61 -38.21 15.98 13.18
CA SER A 61 -37.29 14.85 13.38
C SER A 61 -36.42 14.56 12.15
N LYS A 62 -37.00 14.59 10.94
CA LYS A 62 -36.25 14.37 9.69
C LYS A 62 -35.24 15.48 9.42
N ILE A 63 -35.62 16.72 9.71
CA ILE A 63 -34.75 17.90 9.54
C ILE A 63 -33.57 17.81 10.51
N GLN A 64 -33.83 17.44 11.77
CA GLN A 64 -32.79 17.24 12.77
C GLN A 64 -31.82 16.11 12.38
N ASP A 65 -32.32 15.00 11.86
CA ASP A 65 -31.46 13.89 11.44
C ASP A 65 -30.63 14.24 10.20
N ALA A 66 -31.18 15.01 9.26
CA ALA A 66 -30.41 15.54 8.14
C ALA A 66 -29.30 16.49 8.63
N GLN A 67 -29.60 17.39 9.57
CA GLN A 67 -28.61 18.28 10.17
C GLN A 67 -27.49 17.51 10.89
N LYS A 68 -27.82 16.45 11.64
CA LYS A 68 -26.81 15.58 12.28
C LYS A 68 -25.89 14.94 11.24
N LYS A 69 -26.44 14.40 10.15
CA LYS A 69 -25.65 13.79 9.06
C LYS A 69 -24.72 14.80 8.40
N ILE A 70 -25.23 15.99 8.08
CA ILE A 70 -24.42 17.08 7.51
C ILE A 70 -23.29 17.44 8.47
N GLY A 71 -23.59 17.60 9.77
CA GLY A 71 -22.58 17.92 10.78
C GLY A 71 -21.50 16.84 10.94
N LEU A 72 -21.83 15.56 10.73
CA LEU A 72 -20.84 14.48 10.70
C LEU A 72 -19.93 14.60 9.47
N ILE A 73 -20.52 14.77 8.29
CA ILE A 73 -19.80 14.91 7.02
C ILE A 73 -18.85 16.12 7.08
N GLU A 74 -19.29 17.25 7.62
CA GLU A 74 -18.45 18.46 7.75
C GLU A 74 -17.24 18.22 8.67
N ARG A 75 -17.42 17.50 9.77
CA ARG A 75 -16.32 17.15 10.70
C ARG A 75 -15.33 16.20 10.04
N GLU A 76 -15.82 15.18 9.33
CA GLU A 76 -14.99 14.25 8.58
C GLU A 76 -14.21 14.98 7.48
N ASN A 77 -14.87 15.82 6.69
CA ASN A 77 -14.24 16.64 5.64
C ASN A 77 -13.15 17.56 6.20
N LYS A 78 -13.38 18.19 7.36
CA LYS A 78 -12.36 19.01 8.03
C LYS A 78 -11.17 18.17 8.48
N THR A 79 -11.43 16.98 9.03
CA THR A 79 -10.38 16.04 9.46
C THR A 79 -9.54 15.56 8.26
N LEU A 80 -10.21 15.17 7.17
CA LEU A 80 -9.58 14.75 5.92
C LEU A 80 -8.74 15.89 5.31
N SER A 81 -9.29 17.10 5.23
CA SER A 81 -8.57 18.26 4.71
C SER A 81 -7.33 18.59 5.53
N THR A 82 -7.41 18.44 6.86
CA THR A 82 -6.26 18.63 7.75
C THR A 82 -5.18 17.58 7.51
N ARG A 83 -5.56 16.30 7.37
CA ARG A 83 -4.63 15.20 7.04
C ARG A 83 -3.99 15.41 5.68
N LEU A 84 -4.77 15.79 4.67
CA LEU A 84 -4.25 16.10 3.34
C LEU A 84 -3.28 17.27 3.39
N ALA A 85 -3.61 18.36 4.08
CA ALA A 85 -2.70 19.50 4.23
C ALA A 85 -1.41 19.11 4.95
N HIS A 86 -1.46 18.21 5.94
CA HIS A 86 -0.28 17.66 6.58
C HIS A 86 0.57 16.83 5.60
N ILE A 87 -0.05 15.97 4.77
CA ILE A 87 0.63 15.18 3.74
C ILE A 87 1.28 16.09 2.69
N TYR A 88 0.56 17.11 2.21
CA TYR A 88 1.06 18.07 1.21
C TYR A 88 2.24 18.90 1.72
N ARG A 89 2.23 19.29 3.01
CA ARG A 89 3.34 20.03 3.63
C ARG A 89 4.50 19.12 4.02
N GLY A 90 4.23 17.86 4.32
CA GLY A 90 5.22 16.88 4.74
C GLY A 90 6.06 16.37 3.57
N THR A 91 7.30 16.00 3.86
CA THR A 91 8.20 15.32 2.92
C THR A 91 7.84 13.83 2.83
N GLY A 92 6.62 13.51 2.35
CA GLY A 92 6.18 12.17 1.92
C GLY A 92 6.87 10.95 2.56
N LEU A 93 6.91 10.87 3.89
CA LEU A 93 7.51 9.73 4.60
C LEU A 93 6.57 8.54 4.40
N VAL A 94 7.02 7.58 3.58
CA VAL A 94 6.30 6.33 3.36
C VAL A 94 6.58 5.40 4.53
N ASP A 95 5.57 5.14 5.35
CA ASP A 95 5.63 4.24 6.51
C ASP A 95 5.61 2.74 6.12
N CYS A 96 5.49 2.43 4.82
CA CYS A 96 5.48 1.06 4.31
C CYS A 96 6.87 0.40 4.28
N TRP A 97 7.91 1.04 4.83
CA TRP A 97 9.17 0.35 5.07
C TRP A 97 8.93 -0.68 6.16
N ASN A 98 8.65 -1.92 5.76
CA ASN A 98 8.63 -3.05 6.66
C ASN A 98 10.06 -3.63 6.75
N PRO A 99 10.85 -3.34 7.80
CA PRO A 99 12.18 -3.93 7.99
C PRO A 99 12.10 -5.42 8.39
N TYR A 100 10.99 -6.10 8.12
CA TYR A 100 10.83 -7.52 8.38
C TYR A 100 11.79 -8.32 7.49
N GLN A 101 12.94 -8.65 8.05
CA GLN A 101 13.80 -9.68 7.51
C GLN A 101 13.14 -11.03 7.79
N LYS A 102 12.68 -11.72 6.74
CA LYS A 102 12.18 -13.10 6.84
C LYS A 102 13.24 -13.96 7.53
N LYS A 103 13.00 -14.30 8.80
CA LYS A 103 13.77 -15.32 9.52
C LYS A 103 13.28 -16.68 9.02
N SER A 104 13.89 -17.22 7.97
CA SER A 104 13.60 -18.60 7.59
C SER A 104 14.29 -19.53 8.59
N SER A 105 13.50 -20.39 9.24
CA SER A 105 13.99 -21.46 10.15
C SER A 105 15.08 -22.33 9.48
N GLN A 106 15.04 -22.43 8.16
CA GLN A 106 15.99 -23.21 7.36
C GLN A 106 17.31 -22.47 7.04
N ARG A 107 17.44 -21.15 7.28
CA ARG A 107 18.64 -20.39 6.92
C ARG A 107 19.89 -20.89 7.66
N GLN A 108 19.74 -21.21 8.94
CA GLN A 108 20.85 -21.70 9.75
C GLN A 108 21.33 -23.07 9.25
N LYS A 109 20.40 -23.96 8.90
CA LYS A 109 20.71 -25.27 8.32
C LYS A 109 21.39 -25.12 6.95
N GLN A 110 20.88 -24.24 6.09
CA GLN A 110 21.50 -23.91 4.79
C GLN A 110 22.93 -23.37 4.96
N ASN A 111 23.15 -22.46 5.92
CA ASN A 111 24.48 -21.90 6.16
C ASN A 111 25.48 -22.97 6.64
N ILE A 112 25.05 -23.87 7.54
CA ILE A 112 25.89 -24.98 8.01
C ILE A 112 26.25 -25.91 6.84
N GLU A 113 25.28 -26.23 5.99
CA GLU A 113 25.48 -27.09 4.83
C GLU A 113 26.39 -26.43 3.79
N LEU A 114 26.21 -25.14 3.52
CA LEU A 114 27.10 -24.37 2.65
C LEU A 114 28.55 -24.40 3.15
N VAL A 115 28.76 -24.19 4.45
CA VAL A 115 30.11 -24.26 5.05
C VAL A 115 30.68 -25.68 4.87
N ARG A 116 29.92 -26.73 5.17
CA ARG A 116 30.35 -28.13 4.96
C ARG A 116 30.79 -28.37 3.51
N ILE A 117 29.94 -28.03 2.55
CA ILE A 117 30.23 -28.20 1.11
C ILE A 117 31.48 -27.40 0.72
N THR A 118 31.65 -26.17 1.21
CA THR A 118 32.83 -25.37 0.87
C THR A 118 34.13 -25.99 1.38
N VAL A 119 34.14 -26.54 2.59
CA VAL A 119 35.31 -27.21 3.17
C VAL A 119 35.61 -28.50 2.40
N GLU A 120 34.60 -29.30 2.07
CA GLU A 120 34.75 -30.50 1.25
C GLU A 120 35.33 -30.17 -0.13
N ASN A 121 34.79 -29.13 -0.79
CA ASN A 121 35.26 -28.66 -2.08
C ASN A 121 36.70 -28.15 -2.04
N GLN A 122 37.10 -27.45 -0.97
CA GLN A 122 38.50 -27.04 -0.77
C GLN A 122 39.43 -28.26 -0.65
N GLY A 123 39.00 -29.30 0.08
CA GLY A 123 39.74 -30.56 0.18
C GLY A 123 39.90 -31.27 -1.17
N ILE A 124 38.82 -31.33 -1.96
CA ILE A 124 38.85 -31.88 -3.33
C ILE A 124 39.81 -31.08 -4.22
N LEU A 125 39.70 -29.76 -4.21
CA LEU A 125 40.57 -28.87 -5.01
C LEU A 125 42.05 -29.04 -4.65
N LYS A 126 42.35 -29.18 -3.36
CA LYS A 126 43.72 -29.44 -2.88
C LYS A 126 44.25 -30.76 -3.45
N ARG A 127 43.45 -31.84 -3.36
CA ARG A 127 43.83 -33.15 -3.93
C ARG A 127 44.05 -33.09 -5.44
N ILE A 128 43.20 -32.39 -6.18
CA ILE A 128 43.35 -32.21 -7.64
C ILE A 128 44.64 -31.44 -7.96
N ARG A 129 44.94 -30.38 -7.19
CA ARG A 129 46.14 -29.56 -7.41
C ARG A 129 47.44 -30.29 -7.05
N GLU A 130 47.44 -31.05 -5.96
CA GLU A 130 48.62 -31.78 -5.49
C GLU A 130 48.93 -33.02 -6.33
N ARG A 131 47.92 -33.58 -7.01
CA ARG A 131 48.10 -34.74 -7.86
C ARG A 131 48.92 -34.37 -9.10
N LYS A 132 50.18 -34.80 -9.12
CA LYS A 132 51.03 -34.72 -10.32
C LYS A 132 50.43 -35.58 -11.45
N PRO A 133 50.45 -35.10 -12.71
CA PRO A 133 50.00 -35.91 -13.84
C PRO A 133 50.86 -37.16 -13.98
N THR A 134 50.23 -38.30 -14.27
CA THR A 134 50.92 -39.59 -14.43
C THR A 134 51.80 -39.64 -15.68
N TYR A 135 51.47 -38.83 -16.69
CA TYR A 135 52.20 -38.73 -17.94
C TYR A 135 52.62 -37.28 -18.20
N ASP A 136 53.73 -37.10 -18.91
CA ASP A 136 54.16 -35.77 -19.36
C ASP A 136 53.28 -35.34 -20.54
N ARG A 137 52.49 -34.27 -20.31
CA ARG A 137 51.62 -33.68 -21.34
C ARG A 137 52.41 -33.31 -22.59
N LYS A 138 53.59 -32.71 -22.43
CA LYS A 138 54.38 -32.20 -23.56
C LYS A 138 54.89 -33.35 -24.42
N GLN A 139 55.42 -34.39 -23.78
CA GLN A 139 55.87 -35.59 -24.50
C GLN A 139 54.69 -36.28 -25.20
N SER A 140 53.55 -36.42 -24.52
CA SER A 140 52.36 -37.01 -25.14
C SER A 140 51.85 -36.21 -26.34
N GLU A 141 51.95 -34.88 -26.32
CA GLU A 141 51.59 -34.02 -27.46
C GLU A 141 52.57 -34.20 -28.63
N ILE A 142 53.88 -34.27 -28.33
CA ILE A 142 54.92 -34.53 -29.33
C ILE A 142 54.75 -35.91 -29.96
N ASP A 143 54.51 -36.95 -29.15
CA ASP A 143 54.29 -38.32 -29.61
C ASP A 143 53.03 -38.42 -30.48
N TRP A 144 51.97 -37.70 -30.09
CA TRP A 144 50.74 -37.61 -30.89
C TRP A 144 50.99 -36.94 -32.25
N GLU A 145 51.73 -35.82 -32.27
CA GLU A 145 52.07 -35.13 -33.51
C GLU A 145 52.98 -35.97 -34.42
N ASN A 146 53.97 -36.64 -33.85
CA ASN A 146 54.85 -37.56 -34.57
C ASN A 146 54.07 -38.73 -35.18
N SER A 147 53.16 -39.33 -34.41
CA SER A 147 52.26 -40.39 -34.89
C SER A 147 51.37 -39.89 -36.03
N ARG A 148 50.85 -38.66 -35.94
CA ARG A 148 50.04 -38.03 -36.98
C ARG A 148 50.85 -37.77 -38.25
N LYS A 149 52.10 -37.31 -38.11
CA LYS A 149 53.03 -37.10 -39.22
C LYS A 149 53.38 -38.42 -39.91
N TYR A 150 53.70 -39.45 -39.14
CA TYR A 150 53.95 -40.79 -39.68
C TYR A 150 52.75 -41.33 -40.44
N LEU A 151 51.54 -41.18 -39.90
CA LEU A 151 50.31 -41.61 -40.56
C LEU A 151 50.06 -40.84 -41.86
N ARG A 152 50.28 -39.51 -41.88
CA ARG A 152 50.20 -38.70 -43.12
C ARG A 152 51.17 -39.15 -44.21
N THR A 153 52.38 -39.54 -43.82
CA THR A 153 53.41 -39.97 -44.78
C THR A 153 53.19 -41.41 -45.28
N SER A 154 52.74 -42.31 -44.41
CA SER A 154 52.61 -43.75 -44.71
C SER A 154 51.27 -44.15 -45.33
N THR A 155 50.22 -43.34 -45.16
CA THR A 155 48.87 -43.69 -45.63
C THR A 155 48.68 -43.28 -47.09
N ARG A 156 48.29 -44.24 -47.94
CA ARG A 156 47.99 -44.03 -49.36
C ARG A 156 46.71 -43.20 -49.62
N PHE A 157 45.85 -43.08 -48.62
CA PHE A 157 44.55 -42.41 -48.70
C PHE A 157 44.56 -41.03 -48.04
N LEU A 158 43.77 -40.10 -48.57
CA LEU A 158 43.61 -38.74 -48.05
C LEU A 158 43.02 -38.78 -46.63
N ILE A 159 43.82 -38.39 -45.63
CA ILE A 159 43.34 -38.17 -44.27
C ILE A 159 42.47 -36.91 -44.28
N SER A 160 41.21 -37.03 -43.87
CA SER A 160 40.26 -35.90 -43.90
C SER A 160 40.75 -34.73 -43.02
N ASN A 161 40.69 -33.51 -43.55
CA ASN A 161 41.14 -32.27 -42.90
C ASN A 161 40.21 -31.78 -41.77
N HIS A 162 39.30 -32.61 -41.26
CA HIS A 162 38.25 -32.19 -40.31
C HIS A 162 38.82 -31.69 -38.97
N GLU A 163 40.11 -31.93 -38.68
CA GLU A 163 40.82 -31.37 -37.53
C GLU A 163 41.07 -29.85 -37.62
N LYS A 164 41.19 -29.28 -38.84
CA LYS A 164 41.38 -27.83 -39.01
C LYS A 164 40.16 -27.00 -38.53
N LEU A 165 38.99 -27.62 -38.47
CA LEU A 165 37.74 -26.99 -38.02
C LEU A 165 37.49 -27.10 -36.51
N GLY A 166 38.33 -27.85 -35.77
CA GLY A 166 38.22 -28.02 -34.31
C GLY A 166 38.78 -26.82 -33.52
N ALA A 167 39.78 -26.13 -34.06
CA ALA A 167 40.36 -24.94 -33.43
C ALA A 167 39.35 -23.79 -33.26
N VAL A 168 38.34 -23.72 -34.13
CA VAL A 168 37.27 -22.71 -34.09
C VAL A 168 36.25 -23.01 -32.97
N ARG A 169 36.09 -24.27 -32.54
CA ARG A 169 35.07 -24.66 -31.54
C ARG A 169 35.54 -24.48 -30.09
N ASN A 170 36.85 -24.54 -29.85
CA ASN A 170 37.44 -24.52 -28.50
C ASN A 170 37.86 -23.12 -28.01
N SER A 171 37.65 -22.07 -28.82
CA SER A 171 38.01 -20.69 -28.48
C SER A 171 36.90 -19.90 -27.79
N LYS A 172 35.80 -20.53 -27.34
CA LYS A 172 34.82 -19.84 -26.50
C LYS A 172 35.43 -19.66 -25.10
N PRO A 173 35.83 -18.44 -24.69
CA PRO A 173 36.28 -18.23 -23.33
C PRO A 173 35.14 -18.59 -22.38
N PHE A 174 35.46 -19.29 -21.30
CA PHE A 174 34.55 -19.35 -20.15
C PHE A 174 34.22 -17.92 -19.77
N GLY A 175 32.92 -17.58 -19.82
CA GLY A 175 32.43 -16.24 -19.56
C GLY A 175 32.93 -15.71 -18.21
N PRO A 176 32.99 -14.38 -18.04
CA PRO A 176 33.58 -13.79 -16.84
C PRO A 176 32.87 -14.31 -15.60
N VAL A 177 33.66 -14.76 -14.62
CA VAL A 177 33.19 -15.08 -13.28
C VAL A 177 32.58 -13.80 -12.72
N ARG A 178 31.26 -13.77 -12.50
CA ARG A 178 30.59 -12.64 -11.85
C ARG A 178 31.15 -12.52 -10.43
N SER A 179 32.09 -11.61 -10.22
CA SER A 179 32.45 -11.14 -8.89
C SER A 179 31.27 -10.30 -8.38
N SER A 180 30.46 -10.87 -7.50
CA SER A 180 29.45 -10.13 -6.75
C SER A 180 30.16 -9.23 -5.73
N THR A 181 30.58 -8.04 -6.16
CA THR A 181 30.91 -6.97 -5.22
C THR A 181 29.60 -6.39 -4.70
N ALA A 182 29.21 -6.83 -3.51
CA ALA A 182 28.15 -6.20 -2.74
C ALA A 182 28.65 -4.85 -2.22
N SER A 183 27.87 -3.79 -2.43
CA SER A 183 27.97 -2.51 -1.72
C SER A 183 26.71 -2.33 -0.89
#